data_AF-A0A7V6LE82-F1
#
_entry.id   AF-A0A7V6LE82-F1
#
_cell.length_a   1.000
_cell.length_b   1.000
_cell.length_c   1.000
_cell.angle_alpha   90.00
_cell.angle_beta   90.00
_cell.angle_gamma   90.00
#
_symmetry.space_group_name_H-M   'P 1'
#
loop_
_entity.id
_entity.type
_entity.pdbx_description
1 polymer ?
#
loop_
_entity_poly.entity_id
_entity_poly.type
_entity_poly.pdbx_seq_one_letter_code
_entity_poly.pdbx_strand_id
1 'polypeptide(L)' 'MSELSSKKLSRDDFFAIREEVLAQWPTGQDVDFDEAVRFHRELPDTKVFSRALDD' A
#
# COMPACT_ATOMS: atom_id res chain seq x y z
N MET A 1 17.14 -0.80 9.63
CA MET A 1 15.84 -1.47 9.86
C MET A 1 15.48 -1.34 11.33
N SER A 2 14.27 -0.89 11.63
CA SER A 2 13.77 -0.74 13.00
C SER A 2 13.61 -2.11 13.68
N GLU A 3 13.87 -2.19 14.98
CA GLU A 3 13.70 -3.41 15.76
C GLU A 3 12.24 -3.88 15.79
N LEU A 4 12.03 -5.20 15.76
CA LEU A 4 10.69 -5.79 15.79
C LEU A 4 9.96 -5.41 17.07
N SER A 5 8.81 -4.76 16.94
CA SER A 5 7.96 -4.38 18.08
C SER A 5 6.49 -4.23 17.68
N SER A 6 5.59 -4.34 18.67
CA SER A 6 4.16 -4.04 18.49
C SER A 6 3.91 -2.52 18.56
N LYS A 7 4.62 -1.76 17.72
CA LYS A 7 4.45 -0.33 17.57
C LYS A 7 4.16 -0.03 16.10
N LYS A 8 3.26 0.92 15.87
CA LYS A 8 3.04 1.44 14.52
C LYS A 8 4.32 2.09 14.03
N LEU A 9 4.71 1.78 12.80
CA LEU A 9 5.84 2.45 12.14
C LEU A 9 5.59 3.95 12.02
N SER A 10 6.66 4.74 12.15
CA SER A 10 6.61 6.14 11.76
C SER A 10 6.35 6.26 10.26
N ARG A 11 5.87 7.43 9.80
CA ARG A 11 5.67 7.65 8.36
C ARG A 11 6.99 7.54 7.61
N ASP A 12 8.04 8.11 8.15
CA ASP A 12 9.37 8.13 7.52
C ASP A 12 9.93 6.71 7.38
N ASP A 13 9.83 5.90 8.43
CA ASP A 13 10.25 4.49 8.37
C ASP A 13 9.45 3.69 7.33
N PHE A 14 8.13 3.91 7.28
CA PHE A 14 7.26 3.25 6.32
C PHE A 14 7.63 3.59 4.87
N PHE A 15 7.87 4.89 4.57
CA PHE A 15 8.24 5.31 3.22
C PHE A 15 9.65 4.86 2.83
N ALA A 16 10.61 4.86 3.76
CA ALA A 16 11.95 4.32 3.51
C ALA A 16 11.91 2.82 3.16
N ILE A 17 11.11 2.02 3.88
CA ILE A 17 10.92 0.60 3.56
C ILE A 17 10.23 0.43 2.21
N ARG A 18 9.23 1.25 1.89
CA ARG A 18 8.53 1.20 0.59
C ARG A 18 9.50 1.44 -0.57
N GLU A 19 10.38 2.44 -0.47
CA GLU A 19 11.39 2.72 -1.49
C GLU A 19 12.32 1.51 -1.72
N GLU A 20 12.80 0.90 -0.64
CA GLU A 20 13.64 -0.32 -0.71
C GLU A 20 12.91 -1.47 -1.40
N VAL A 21 11.64 -1.73 -1.03
CA VAL A 21 10.83 -2.82 -1.60
C VAL A 21 10.54 -2.61 -3.08
N LEU A 22 10.17 -1.40 -3.49
CA LEU A 22 9.86 -1.10 -4.90
C LEU A 22 11.10 -1.21 -5.80
N ALA A 23 12.30 -1.05 -5.26
CA ALA A 23 13.54 -1.23 -6.01
C ALA A 23 13.91 -2.72 -6.26
N GLN A 24 13.23 -3.68 -5.62
CA GLN A 24 13.59 -5.10 -5.71
C GLN A 24 13.25 -5.74 -7.06
N TRP A 25 12.30 -5.18 -7.81
CA TRP A 25 11.91 -5.69 -9.14
C TRP A 25 11.54 -4.54 -10.09
N PRO A 26 11.80 -4.65 -11.41
CA PRO A 26 11.54 -3.56 -12.35
C PRO A 26 10.11 -3.01 -12.32
N THR A 27 9.10 -3.86 -12.11
CA THR A 27 7.69 -3.43 -12.06
C THR A 27 7.37 -2.55 -10.85
N GLY A 28 8.25 -2.46 -9.85
CA GLY A 28 8.07 -1.53 -8.75
C GLY A 28 8.16 -0.06 -9.19
N GLN A 29 8.80 0.22 -10.34
CA GLN A 29 8.85 1.56 -10.94
C GLN A 29 7.47 2.04 -11.43
N ASP A 30 6.55 1.12 -11.72
CA ASP A 30 5.21 1.45 -12.20
C ASP A 30 4.23 1.78 -11.05
N VAL A 31 4.67 1.74 -9.79
CA VAL A 31 3.80 1.91 -8.62
C VAL A 31 3.70 3.39 -8.20
N ASP A 32 2.61 4.04 -8.61
CA ASP A 32 2.16 5.35 -8.11
C ASP A 32 1.10 5.18 -7.00
N PHE A 33 1.39 5.68 -5.80
CA PHE A 33 0.49 5.53 -4.65
C PHE A 33 -0.79 6.37 -4.78
N ASP A 34 -0.69 7.59 -5.30
CA ASP A 34 -1.84 8.48 -5.40
C ASP A 34 -2.79 8.03 -6.52
N GLU A 35 -2.23 7.51 -7.62
CA GLU A 35 -2.99 6.84 -8.68
C GLU A 35 -3.73 5.61 -8.13
N ALA A 36 -3.03 4.73 -7.41
CA ALA A 36 -3.64 3.52 -6.85
C ALA A 36 -4.78 3.83 -5.88
N VAL A 37 -4.62 4.85 -5.02
CA VAL A 37 -5.69 5.29 -4.11
C VAL A 37 -6.91 5.79 -4.90
N ARG A 38 -6.70 6.55 -5.98
CA ARG A 38 -7.79 7.02 -6.85
C ARG A 38 -8.49 5.84 -7.53
N PHE A 39 -7.73 4.95 -8.17
CA PHE A 39 -8.25 3.75 -8.82
C PHE A 39 -9.14 2.93 -7.87
N HIS A 40 -8.67 2.67 -6.64
CA HIS A 40 -9.44 1.92 -5.66
C HIS A 40 -10.71 2.63 -5.18
N ARG A 41 -10.75 3.97 -5.16
CA ARG A 41 -11.95 4.74 -4.81
C ARG A 41 -13.02 4.72 -5.91
N GLU A 42 -12.60 4.50 -7.16
CA GLU A 42 -13.48 4.46 -8.32
C GLU A 42 -14.08 3.06 -8.56
N LEU A 43 -13.58 2.02 -7.87
CA LEU A 43 -14.11 0.66 -7.99
C LEU A 43 -15.55 0.58 -7.46
N PRO A 44 -16.43 -0.18 -8.14
CA PRO A 44 -17.75 -0.49 -7.60
C PRO A 44 -17.63 -1.36 -6.35
N ASP A 45 -18.60 -1.25 -5.43
CA ASP A 45 -18.58 -1.95 -4.13
C ASP A 45 -18.44 -3.47 -4.26
N THR A 46 -19.03 -4.06 -5.31
CA THR A 46 -18.92 -5.49 -5.63
C THR A 46 -17.50 -5.95 -5.97
N LYS A 47 -16.58 -5.01 -6.23
CA LYS A 47 -15.15 -5.25 -6.46
C LYS A 47 -14.28 -4.81 -5.28
N VAL A 48 -14.87 -4.26 -4.23
CA VAL A 48 -14.18 -3.89 -2.99
C VAL A 48 -14.48 -4.98 -1.96
N PHE A 49 -13.51 -5.86 -1.73
CA PHE A 49 -13.71 -7.08 -0.95
C PHE A 49 -14.28 -6.83 0.45
N SER A 50 -13.83 -5.79 1.16
CA SER A 50 -14.37 -5.48 2.48
C SER A 50 -15.86 -5.11 2.43
N ARG A 51 -16.30 -4.41 1.38
CA ARG A 51 -17.71 -4.03 1.20
C ARG A 51 -18.55 -5.23 0.76
N ALA A 52 -17.99 -6.09 -0.08
CA ALA A 52 -18.64 -7.33 -0.52
C ALA A 52 -18.80 -8.38 0.60
N LEU A 53 -18.13 -8.19 1.75
CA LEU A 53 -18.28 -9.04 2.94
C LEU A 53 -19.29 -8.51 3.95
N ASP A 54 -19.74 -7.25 3.81
CA ASP A 54 -20.67 -6.62 4.75
C ASP A 54 -22.14 -7.02 4.48
N ASP A 55 -22.38 -8.02 3.61
CA ASP A 55 -23.68 -8.58 3.21
C ASP A 55 -24.27 -9.58 4.25
#